data_AF-A0A6P0VFG1-F1
#
_entry.id   AF-A0A6P0VFG1-F1
#
_cell.length_a   1.000
_cell.length_b   1.000
_cell.length_c   1.000
_cell.angle_alpha   90.00
_cell.angle_beta   90.00
_cell.angle_gamma   90.00
#
_symmetry.space_group_name_H-M   'P 1'
#
loop_
_entity.id
_entity.type
_entity.pdbx_description
1 polymer ?
#
loop_
_entity_poly.entity_id
_entity_poly.type
_entity_poly.pdbx_seq_one_letter_code
_entity_poly.pdbx_strand_id
1 'polypeptide(L)'
;MAKIKILQEDQSYTFRSYFELPYEADDILAELNYSLTRAELSLPQTNHQLASLPELKQKIRTFLPFISLSNETARRETLVSPIMLEVVIYAQCQMRIEYPLNVNNWLKGNLDYLLRSTNNLLVIEAKKDDLTRGFTQLAVELIALSHIEEQNVFYGAV
;
A
#
# COMPACT_ATOMS: atom_id res chain seq x y z
N MET A 1 10.31 1.20 27.83
CA MET A 1 8.84 1.35 27.95
C MET A 1 8.24 -0.04 28.06
N ALA A 2 7.20 -0.24 28.88
CA ALA A 2 6.55 -1.54 28.99
C ALA A 2 5.90 -1.90 27.65
N LYS A 3 6.16 -3.11 27.13
CA LYS A 3 5.59 -3.59 25.87
C LYS A 3 4.10 -3.81 26.08
N ILE A 4 3.25 -2.96 25.48
CA ILE A 4 1.80 -3.16 25.49
C ILE A 4 1.55 -4.40 24.63
N LYS A 5 0.93 -5.44 25.20
CA LYS A 5 0.55 -6.63 24.43
C LYS A 5 -0.67 -6.28 23.59
N ILE A 6 -0.47 -6.05 22.29
CA ILE A 6 -1.52 -5.63 21.35
C ILE A 6 -2.08 -6.86 20.63
N LEU A 7 -1.22 -7.76 20.17
CA LEU A 7 -1.62 -8.94 19.39
C LEU A 7 -1.80 -10.15 20.31
N GLN A 8 -2.88 -10.88 20.09
CA GLN A 8 -3.16 -12.13 20.79
C GLN A 8 -2.59 -13.32 20.02
N GLU A 9 -1.86 -14.21 20.71
CA GLU A 9 -1.17 -15.37 20.12
C GLU A 9 -2.11 -16.33 19.41
N ASP A 10 -3.30 -16.58 19.99
CA ASP A 10 -4.30 -17.48 19.42
C ASP A 10 -5.22 -16.79 18.40
N GLN A 11 -5.06 -15.48 18.19
CA GLN A 11 -5.87 -14.72 17.25
C GLN A 11 -5.19 -14.58 15.89
N SER A 12 -6.02 -14.63 14.85
CA SER A 12 -5.61 -14.39 13.47
C SER A 12 -5.89 -12.94 13.09
N TYR A 13 -4.88 -12.23 12.59
CA TYR A 13 -4.98 -10.86 12.09
C TYR A 13 -4.71 -10.83 10.59
N THR A 14 -5.59 -10.16 9.84
CA THR A 14 -5.40 -9.86 8.42
C THR A 14 -4.79 -8.47 8.28
N PHE A 15 -4.25 -8.09 7.11
CA PHE A 15 -3.79 -6.72 6.85
C PHE A 15 -4.87 -5.68 7.17
N ARG A 16 -6.13 -5.96 6.81
CA ARG A 16 -7.28 -5.12 7.16
C ARG A 16 -7.50 -4.98 8.67
N SER A 17 -7.17 -6.01 9.46
CA SER A 17 -7.32 -5.95 10.92
C SER A 17 -6.47 -4.82 11.52
N TYR A 18 -5.28 -4.57 10.99
CA TYR A 18 -4.38 -3.51 11.47
C TYR A 18 -4.88 -2.09 11.16
N PHE A 19 -5.64 -1.92 10.07
CA PHE A 19 -6.35 -0.67 9.82
C PHE A 19 -7.42 -0.37 10.89
N GLU A 20 -8.07 -1.42 11.40
CA GLU A 20 -9.19 -1.29 12.34
C GLU A 20 -8.73 -1.14 13.79
N LEU A 21 -7.51 -1.56 14.12
CA LEU A 21 -6.93 -1.45 15.46
C LEU A 21 -6.88 0.00 15.97
N PRO A 22 -7.23 0.26 17.25
CA PRO A 22 -7.25 1.60 17.83
C PRO A 22 -5.88 1.99 18.44
N TYR A 23 -4.78 1.60 17.80
CA TYR A 23 -3.42 1.86 18.28
C TYR A 23 -2.63 2.66 17.24
N GLU A 24 -1.64 3.42 17.71
CA GLU A 24 -0.74 4.17 16.84
C GLU A 24 0.19 3.23 16.07
N ALA A 25 0.68 3.71 14.92
CA ALA A 25 1.51 2.90 14.01
C ALA A 25 2.79 2.40 14.68
N ASP A 26 3.45 3.23 15.49
CA ASP A 26 4.67 2.86 16.20
C ASP A 26 4.46 1.78 17.26
N ASP A 27 3.35 1.82 18.00
CA ASP A 27 3.00 0.77 18.96
C ASP A 27 2.76 -0.58 18.26
N ILE A 28 2.01 -0.58 17.16
CA ILE A 28 1.75 -1.80 16.35
C ILE A 28 3.04 -2.36 15.78
N LEU A 29 3.89 -1.51 15.20
CA LEU A 29 5.16 -1.94 14.60
C LEU A 29 6.13 -2.47 15.67
N ALA A 30 6.16 -1.86 16.86
CA ALA A 30 6.97 -2.34 17.97
C ALA A 30 6.54 -3.73 18.47
N GLU A 31 5.24 -4.04 18.45
CA GLU A 31 4.75 -5.39 18.76
C GLU A 31 5.29 -6.43 17.77
N LEU A 32 5.38 -6.07 16.49
CA LEU A 32 5.99 -6.88 15.44
C LEU A 32 7.53 -6.86 15.44
N ASN A 33 8.16 -6.19 16.41
CA ASN A 33 9.62 -6.00 16.54
C ASN A 33 10.25 -5.11 15.46
N TYR A 34 9.50 -4.12 14.96
CA TYR A 34 9.96 -3.09 14.04
C TYR A 34 9.92 -1.70 14.72
N SER A 35 10.68 -0.75 14.18
CA SER A 35 10.70 0.64 14.64
C SER A 35 10.23 1.59 13.55
N LEU A 36 9.47 2.62 13.91
CA LEU A 36 9.04 3.67 12.99
C LEU A 36 9.95 4.89 13.06
N THR A 37 10.46 5.32 11.90
CA THR A 37 11.18 6.60 11.75
C THR A 37 10.43 7.48 10.75
N ARG A 38 10.24 8.75 11.10
CA ARG A 38 9.61 9.76 10.23
C ARG A 38 10.69 10.73 9.77
N ALA A 39 10.90 10.81 8.46
CA ALA A 39 11.87 11.71 7.84
C ALA A 39 11.37 12.13 6.46
N GLU A 40 11.81 13.30 6.01
CA GLU A 40 11.64 13.70 4.61
C GLU A 40 12.53 12.85 3.71
N LEU A 41 11.96 12.30 2.64
CA LEU A 41 12.69 11.47 1.68
C LEU A 41 13.00 12.27 0.42
N SER A 42 14.28 12.37 0.09
CA SER A 42 14.72 12.84 -1.23
C SER A 42 14.69 11.68 -2.21
N LEU A 43 13.60 11.58 -2.98
CA LEU A 43 13.44 10.55 -4.00
C LEU A 43 14.12 10.95 -5.31
N PRO A 44 14.70 10.01 -6.07
CA PRO A 44 15.22 10.28 -7.40
C PRO A 44 14.14 10.89 -8.31
N GLN A 45 14.52 11.94 -9.04
CA GLN A 45 13.65 12.57 -10.03
C GLN A 45 14.03 12.15 -11.44
N THR A 46 13.06 12.15 -12.34
CA THR A 46 13.26 11.88 -13.76
C THR A 46 12.84 13.07 -14.60
N ASN A 47 13.59 13.35 -15.65
CA ASN A 47 13.22 14.32 -16.69
C ASN A 47 12.47 13.65 -17.85
N HIS A 48 12.14 12.36 -17.72
CA HIS A 48 11.41 11.62 -18.76
C HIS A 48 10.03 12.26 -18.98
N GLN A 49 9.69 12.53 -20.24
CA GLN A 49 8.41 13.12 -20.57
C GLN A 49 7.29 12.08 -20.44
N LEU A 50 6.33 12.36 -19.55
CA LEU A 50 5.15 11.51 -19.35
C LEU A 50 4.02 11.97 -20.28
N ALA A 51 4.16 11.66 -21.57
CA ALA A 51 3.28 12.11 -22.65
C ALA A 51 1.78 11.76 -22.48
N SER A 52 1.43 10.65 -21.82
CA SER A 52 0.04 10.20 -21.63
C SER A 52 -0.70 10.90 -20.47
N LEU A 53 0.02 11.58 -19.56
CA LEU A 53 -0.59 12.19 -18.38
C LEU A 53 -1.69 13.22 -18.67
N PRO A 54 -1.55 14.13 -19.66
CA PRO A 54 -2.63 15.07 -19.98
C PRO A 54 -3.91 14.35 -20.40
N GLU A 55 -3.79 13.28 -21.20
CA GLU A 55 -4.92 12.48 -21.67
C GLU A 55 -5.56 11.71 -20.53
N LEU A 56 -4.77 11.05 -19.68
CA LEU A 56 -5.26 10.35 -18.49
C LEU A 56 -6.05 11.31 -17.58
N LYS A 57 -5.48 12.48 -17.31
CA LYS A 57 -6.13 13.52 -16.48
C LYS A 57 -7.46 13.98 -17.09
N GLN A 58 -7.52 14.15 -18.40
CA GLN A 58 -8.75 14.52 -19.10
C GLN A 58 -9.78 13.41 -19.00
N LYS A 59 -9.41 12.15 -19.30
CA LYS A 59 -10.29 10.97 -19.20
C LYS A 59 -10.91 10.85 -17.81
N ILE A 60 -10.09 10.93 -16.75
CA ILE A 60 -10.56 10.85 -15.37
C ILE A 60 -11.60 11.94 -15.09
N ARG A 61 -11.31 13.20 -15.45
CA ARG A 61 -12.25 14.30 -15.27
C ARG A 61 -13.56 14.13 -16.03
N THR A 62 -13.51 13.53 -17.23
CA THR A 62 -14.68 13.33 -18.08
C THR A 62 -15.63 12.29 -17.51
N PHE A 63 -15.13 11.14 -17.03
CA PHE A 63 -16.03 10.09 -16.51
C PHE A 63 -16.48 10.32 -15.07
N LEU A 64 -15.75 11.13 -14.29
CA LEU A 64 -15.99 11.30 -12.84
C LEU A 64 -17.43 11.69 -12.48
N PRO A 65 -18.12 12.59 -13.22
CA PRO A 65 -19.51 12.96 -12.92
C PRO A 65 -20.53 11.82 -13.13
N PHE A 66 -20.15 10.77 -13.84
CA PHE A 66 -21.04 9.67 -14.23
C PHE A 66 -20.83 8.40 -13.41
N ILE A 67 -19.93 8.41 -12.42
CA ILE A 67 -19.58 7.24 -11.61
C ILE A 67 -19.73 7.55 -10.12
N SER A 68 -20.33 6.61 -9.38
CA SER A 68 -20.36 6.67 -7.91
C SER A 68 -19.12 6.01 -7.31
N LEU A 69 -18.38 6.76 -6.50
CA LEU A 69 -17.16 6.31 -5.82
C LEU A 69 -17.41 5.88 -4.36
N SER A 70 -18.59 5.32 -4.12
CA SER A 70 -19.13 5.06 -2.76
C SER A 70 -18.41 3.96 -1.98
N ASN A 71 -17.60 3.12 -2.65
CA ASN A 71 -16.85 2.05 -2.01
C ASN A 71 -15.40 2.01 -2.53
N GLU A 72 -14.56 1.27 -1.79
CA GLU A 72 -13.13 1.10 -2.06
C GLU A 72 -12.88 0.49 -3.44
N THR A 73 -13.55 -0.61 -3.78
CA THR A 73 -13.42 -1.25 -5.11
C THR A 73 -13.70 -0.25 -6.25
N ALA A 74 -14.75 0.56 -6.14
CA ALA A 74 -15.09 1.57 -7.13
C ALA A 74 -14.00 2.65 -7.26
N ARG A 75 -13.45 3.14 -6.15
CA ARG A 75 -12.34 4.12 -6.19
C ARG A 75 -11.07 3.51 -6.76
N ARG A 76 -10.70 2.32 -6.29
CA ARG A 76 -9.54 1.57 -6.75
C ARG A 76 -9.58 1.33 -8.25
N GLU A 77 -10.67 0.81 -8.78
CA GLU A 77 -10.78 0.50 -10.22
C GLU A 77 -10.91 1.76 -11.09
N THR A 78 -11.62 2.78 -10.61
CA THR A 78 -11.95 3.96 -11.41
C THR A 78 -10.83 5.02 -11.38
N LEU A 79 -10.11 5.16 -10.27
CA LEU A 79 -9.10 6.21 -10.07
C LEU A 79 -7.69 5.67 -9.97
N VAL A 80 -7.47 4.65 -9.14
CA VAL A 80 -6.11 4.16 -8.84
C VAL A 80 -5.58 3.30 -9.99
N SER A 81 -6.38 2.34 -10.46
CA SER A 81 -6.00 1.40 -11.54
C SER A 81 -5.51 2.11 -12.81
N PRO A 82 -6.21 3.15 -13.34
CA PRO A 82 -5.73 3.85 -14.54
C PRO A 82 -4.37 4.53 -14.33
N ILE A 83 -4.13 5.10 -13.14
CA ILE A 83 -2.83 5.69 -12.80
C ILE A 83 -1.76 4.60 -12.73
N MET A 84 -2.06 3.48 -12.07
CA MET A 84 -1.11 2.37 -11.95
C MET A 84 -0.74 1.75 -13.30
N LEU A 85 -1.68 1.67 -14.24
CA LEU A 85 -1.40 1.23 -15.61
C LEU A 85 -0.40 2.14 -16.32
N GLU A 86 -0.52 3.47 -16.18
CA GLU A 86 0.49 4.39 -16.71
C GLU A 86 1.86 4.19 -16.05
N VAL A 87 1.89 4.01 -14.71
CA VAL A 87 3.14 3.73 -13.99
C VAL A 87 3.80 2.46 -14.52
N VAL A 88 3.04 1.39 -14.73
CA VAL A 88 3.53 0.13 -15.31
C VAL A 88 4.12 0.34 -16.70
N ILE A 89 3.46 1.13 -17.55
CA ILE A 89 3.95 1.44 -18.90
C ILE A 89 5.26 2.24 -18.83
N TYR A 90 5.34 3.26 -17.97
CA TYR A 90 6.55 4.08 -17.87
C TYR A 90 7.71 3.37 -17.18
N ALA A 91 7.44 2.60 -16.13
CA ALA A 91 8.45 1.89 -15.36
C ALA A 91 8.82 0.52 -15.96
N GLN A 92 8.08 0.04 -16.96
CA GLN A 92 8.25 -1.27 -17.60
C GLN A 92 8.35 -2.40 -16.55
N CYS A 93 7.42 -2.40 -15.59
CA CYS A 93 7.42 -3.33 -14.46
C CYS A 93 6.20 -4.25 -14.45
N GLN A 94 6.30 -5.39 -13.77
CA GLN A 94 5.13 -6.27 -13.59
C GLN A 94 4.24 -5.72 -12.47
N MET A 95 2.92 -5.69 -12.68
CA MET A 95 1.97 -5.39 -11.61
C MET A 95 1.14 -6.63 -11.26
N ARG A 96 1.01 -6.91 -9.96
CA ARG A 96 0.09 -7.90 -9.41
C ARG A 96 -1.02 -7.16 -8.66
N ILE A 97 -2.27 -7.48 -8.99
CA ILE A 97 -3.47 -6.89 -8.39
C ILE A 97 -4.06 -7.91 -7.41
N GLU A 98 -4.46 -7.46 -6.22
CA GLU A 98 -4.98 -8.32 -5.15
C GLU A 98 -4.09 -9.53 -4.87
N TYR A 99 -2.78 -9.31 -4.77
CA TYR A 99 -1.81 -10.39 -4.61
C TYR A 99 -1.97 -11.04 -3.23
N PRO A 100 -2.33 -12.34 -3.15
CA PRO A 100 -2.49 -13.01 -1.87
C PRO A 100 -1.13 -13.25 -1.23
N LEU A 101 -1.02 -12.92 0.05
CA LEU A 101 0.16 -13.11 0.86
C LEU A 101 -0.23 -13.72 2.21
N ASN A 102 0.43 -14.80 2.60
CA ASN A 102 0.19 -15.48 3.87
C ASN A 102 1.52 -15.95 4.44
N VAL A 103 2.05 -15.20 5.39
CA VAL A 103 3.30 -15.51 6.08
C VAL A 103 3.02 -16.30 7.36
N ASN A 104 2.06 -15.83 8.17
CA ASN A 104 1.64 -16.48 9.41
C ASN A 104 0.24 -15.97 9.85
N ASN A 105 -0.19 -16.35 11.06
CA ASN A 105 -1.49 -15.96 11.61
C ASN A 105 -1.67 -14.44 11.79
N TRP A 106 -0.59 -13.67 11.87
CA TRP A 106 -0.61 -12.23 12.07
C TRP A 106 -0.31 -11.44 10.78
N LEU A 107 0.31 -12.07 9.78
CA LEU A 107 0.78 -11.43 8.55
C LEU A 107 0.17 -12.12 7.34
N LYS A 108 -1.09 -11.79 7.03
CA LYS A 108 -1.82 -12.35 5.89
C LYS A 108 -2.90 -11.44 5.32
N GLY A 109 -3.20 -11.61 4.05
CA GLY A 109 -4.24 -10.88 3.34
C GLY A 109 -3.91 -10.72 1.87
N ASN A 110 -4.55 -9.76 1.21
CA ASN A 110 -4.26 -9.41 -0.19
C ASN A 110 -3.63 -8.02 -0.24
N LEU A 111 -2.61 -7.87 -1.09
CA LEU A 111 -1.99 -6.60 -1.41
C LEU A 111 -2.71 -5.98 -2.60
N ASP A 112 -3.12 -4.72 -2.51
CA ASP A 112 -3.91 -4.05 -3.56
C ASP A 112 -3.17 -4.00 -4.90
N TYR A 113 -1.99 -3.36 -4.92
CA TYR A 113 -1.12 -3.29 -6.08
C TYR A 113 0.33 -3.52 -5.69
N LEU A 114 0.90 -4.65 -6.13
CA LEU A 114 2.33 -4.93 -5.99
C LEU A 114 3.03 -4.79 -7.34
N LEU A 115 3.83 -3.74 -7.49
CA LEU A 115 4.68 -3.48 -8.64
C LEU A 115 6.05 -4.10 -8.40
N ARG A 116 6.49 -4.97 -9.31
CA ARG A 116 7.74 -5.70 -9.26
C ARG A 116 8.68 -5.22 -10.34
N SER A 117 9.81 -4.69 -9.90
CA SER A 117 10.95 -4.28 -10.72
C SER A 117 12.24 -4.60 -9.94
N THR A 118 13.35 -3.93 -10.24
CA THR A 118 14.57 -4.01 -9.41
C THR A 118 14.27 -3.73 -7.94
N ASN A 119 13.38 -2.76 -7.67
CA ASN A 119 12.80 -2.52 -6.36
C ASN A 119 11.29 -2.76 -6.42
N ASN A 120 10.74 -3.41 -5.40
CA ASN A 120 9.29 -3.59 -5.29
C ASN A 120 8.64 -2.32 -4.73
N LEU A 121 7.48 -1.97 -5.29
CA LEU A 121 6.61 -0.91 -4.81
C LEU A 121 5.24 -1.49 -4.52
N LEU A 122 4.79 -1.34 -3.27
CA LEU A 122 3.43 -1.63 -2.84
C LEU A 122 2.61 -0.34 -2.83
N VAL A 123 1.44 -0.37 -3.45
CA VAL A 123 0.47 0.74 -3.41
C VAL A 123 -0.83 0.20 -2.85
N ILE A 124 -1.34 0.89 -1.82
CA ILE A 124 -2.65 0.60 -1.23
C ILE A 124 -3.57 1.81 -1.36
N GLU A 125 -4.88 1.61 -1.21
CA GLU A 125 -5.82 2.73 -1.09
C GLU A 125 -5.95 3.20 0.36
N ALA A 126 -5.95 4.50 0.58
CA ALA A 126 -6.41 5.10 1.83
C ALA A 126 -7.90 4.78 2.08
N LYS A 127 -8.19 3.83 2.97
CA LYS A 127 -9.58 3.50 3.32
C LYS A 127 -10.19 4.65 4.14
N LYS A 128 -11.41 5.06 3.78
CA LYS A 128 -12.18 6.12 4.46
C LYS A 128 -11.42 7.44 4.62
N ASP A 129 -10.53 7.75 3.68
CA ASP A 129 -9.64 8.93 3.73
C ASP A 129 -8.72 8.99 4.97
N ASP A 130 -8.57 7.88 5.70
CA ASP A 130 -7.70 7.79 6.88
C ASP A 130 -6.31 7.32 6.46
N LEU A 131 -5.47 8.29 6.06
CA LEU A 131 -4.09 8.07 5.67
C LEU A 131 -3.24 7.48 6.81
N THR A 132 -3.54 7.82 8.06
CA THR A 132 -2.78 7.34 9.21
C THR A 132 -2.96 5.84 9.39
N ARG A 133 -4.21 5.36 9.39
CA ARG A 133 -4.51 3.93 9.46
C ARG A 133 -4.11 3.19 8.19
N GLY A 134 -4.24 3.84 7.03
CA GLY A 134 -3.71 3.34 5.76
C GLY A 134 -2.21 3.08 5.87
N PHE A 135 -1.44 4.03 6.40
CA PHE A 135 -0.01 3.85 6.62
C PHE A 135 0.31 2.68 7.56
N THR A 136 -0.45 2.51 8.65
CA THR A 136 -0.30 1.34 9.53
C THR A 136 -0.50 0.03 8.77
N GLN A 137 -1.57 -0.07 7.97
CA GLN A 137 -1.82 -1.24 7.14
C GLN A 137 -0.66 -1.47 6.15
N LEU A 138 -0.23 -0.43 5.43
CA LEU A 138 0.88 -0.49 4.48
C LEU A 138 2.16 -0.99 5.15
N ALA A 139 2.51 -0.45 6.32
CA ALA A 139 3.73 -0.84 7.02
C ALA A 139 3.72 -2.33 7.41
N VAL A 140 2.58 -2.86 7.84
CA VAL A 140 2.43 -4.29 8.14
C VAL A 140 2.49 -5.16 6.88
N GLU A 141 1.92 -4.69 5.77
CA GLU A 141 2.03 -5.37 4.47
C GLU A 141 3.48 -5.42 3.97
N LEU A 142 4.26 -4.33 4.14
CA LEU A 142 5.68 -4.29 3.81
C LEU A 142 6.51 -5.23 4.70
N ILE A 143 6.18 -5.33 5.99
CA ILE A 143 6.77 -6.34 6.89
C ILE A 143 6.48 -7.74 6.34
N ALA A 144 5.24 -8.05 5.96
CA ALA A 144 4.92 -9.36 5.40
C ALA A 144 5.69 -9.65 4.10
N LEU A 145 5.87 -8.65 3.24
CA LEU A 145 6.68 -8.78 2.02
C LEU A 145 8.15 -9.07 2.32
N SER A 146 8.73 -8.46 3.35
CA SER A 146 10.14 -8.68 3.70
C SER A 146 10.45 -10.10 4.17
N HIS A 147 9.43 -10.87 4.58
CA HIS A 147 9.58 -12.28 4.94
C HIS A 147 9.69 -13.22 3.74
N ILE A 148 9.28 -12.78 2.54
CA ILE A 148 9.19 -13.65 1.35
C ILE A 148 10.03 -13.16 0.16
N GLU A 149 10.61 -11.97 0.25
CA GLU A 149 11.45 -11.36 -0.78
C GLU A 149 12.83 -11.03 -0.20
N GLU A 150 13.89 -11.22 -0.99
CA GLU A 150 15.28 -11.01 -0.54
C GLU A 150 15.76 -9.54 -0.62
N GLN A 151 14.86 -8.61 -0.94
CA GLN A 151 15.19 -7.18 -1.09
C GLN A 151 15.45 -6.51 0.27
N ASN A 152 16.41 -5.59 0.31
CA ASN A 152 16.72 -4.82 1.52
C ASN A 152 15.78 -3.62 1.75
N VAL A 153 15.15 -3.12 0.69
CA VAL A 153 14.29 -1.93 0.74
C VAL A 153 13.02 -2.21 -0.04
N PHE A 154 11.88 -2.00 0.61
CA PHE A 154 10.56 -2.07 0.01
C PHE A 154 9.94 -0.68 0.03
N TYR A 155 9.42 -0.23 -1.11
CA TYR A 155 8.73 1.05 -1.20
C TYR A 155 7.23 0.84 -1.04
N GLY A 156 6.57 1.81 -0.40
CA GLY A 156 5.14 1.80 -0.15
C GLY A 156 4.51 3.17 -0.42
N ALA A 157 3.27 3.18 -0.88
CA ALA A 157 2.44 4.40 -1.01
C ALA A 157 0.99 4.11 -0.59
N VAL A 158 0.34 5.14 -0.02
CA VAL A 158 -1.08 5.17 0.38
C VAL A 158 -1.76 6.32 -0.36
#